data_AF-A0A9D7B8C4-F1
#
_entry.id   AF-A0A9D7B8C4-F1
#
_cell.length_a   1.000
_cell.length_b   1.000
_cell.length_c   1.000
_cell.angle_alpha   90.00
_cell.angle_beta   90.00
_cell.angle_gamma   90.00
#
_symmetry.space_group_name_H-M   'P 1'
#
loop_
_entity.id
_entity.type
_entity.pdbx_description
1 polymer ?
#
loop_
_entity_poly.entity_id
_entity_poly.type
_entity_poly.pdbx_seq_one_letter_code
_entity_poly.pdbx_strand_id
1 'polypeptide(L)'
;TDYREEPGQLRQSTKSGFEAYRVEQVNKETGEKYFVTRYKPVSYTEHYQENKARIAVNYRLISLETGEVLMSKSFDRESEDHMYYATYTGNRDALYPSLNGAADLSNNRRGDLRNLLNAPREVKSSATLGSELVRQGTVQMAAAIQQELNERLP
;
A
#
# COMPACT_ATOMS: atom_id res chain seq x y z
N THR A 1 8.44 -9.82 25.83
CA THR A 1 7.79 -9.64 24.52
C THR A 1 7.59 -8.17 24.31
N ASP A 2 8.10 -7.63 23.21
CA ASP A 2 7.83 -6.26 22.77
C ASP A 2 6.85 -6.34 21.60
N TYR A 3 5.76 -5.58 21.66
CA TYR A 3 4.71 -5.56 20.64
C TYR A 3 4.30 -4.12 20.41
N ARG A 4 4.30 -3.69 19.15
CA ARG A 4 3.96 -2.33 18.76
C ARG A 4 3.03 -2.31 17.57
N GLU A 5 2.04 -1.42 17.66
CA GLU A 5 1.13 -1.05 16.59
C GLU A 5 1.44 0.39 16.18
N GLU A 6 1.66 0.61 14.89
CA GLU A 6 1.98 1.91 14.32
C GLU A 6 0.94 2.24 13.24
N PRO A 7 -0.22 2.82 13.62
CA PRO A 7 -1.17 3.34 12.66
C PRO A 7 -0.59 4.57 11.97
N GLY A 8 -0.45 4.53 10.65
CA GLY A 8 0.01 5.68 9.89
C GLY A 8 -1.08 6.74 9.77
N GLN A 9 -0.67 8.00 9.72
CA GLN A 9 -1.58 9.10 9.40
C GLN A 9 -1.83 9.13 7.90
N LEU A 10 -3.07 9.43 7.51
CA LEU A 10 -3.41 9.70 6.11
C LEU A 10 -2.67 10.95 5.63
N ARG A 11 -1.78 10.76 4.65
CA ARG A 11 -1.07 11.84 3.97
C ARG A 11 -1.79 12.16 2.67
N GLN A 12 -1.95 13.44 2.37
CA GLN A 12 -2.58 13.91 1.15
C GLN A 12 -1.65 14.84 0.40
N SER A 13 -1.63 14.72 -0.93
CA SER A 13 -0.87 15.60 -1.81
C SER A 13 -1.72 16.00 -3.00
N THR A 14 -1.90 17.30 -3.19
CA THR A 14 -2.55 17.83 -4.38
C THR A 14 -1.56 17.87 -5.54
N LYS A 15 -1.94 17.27 -6.66
CA LYS A 15 -1.15 17.20 -7.89
C LYS A 15 -1.84 17.96 -9.00
N SER A 16 -1.04 18.60 -9.84
CA SER A 16 -1.51 19.22 -11.07
C SER A 16 -1.79 18.16 -12.12
N GLY A 17 -2.88 18.35 -12.86
CA GLY A 17 -3.25 17.52 -13.99
C GLY A 17 -3.98 18.33 -15.06
N PHE A 18 -4.43 17.63 -16.09
CA PHE A 18 -5.20 18.22 -17.17
C PHE A 18 -6.40 17.34 -17.50
N GLU A 19 -7.57 17.95 -17.67
CA GLU A 19 -8.75 17.24 -18.17
C GLU A 19 -8.91 17.50 -19.67
N ALA A 20 -8.94 16.44 -20.46
CA ALA A 20 -9.19 16.50 -21.88
C ALA A 20 -10.67 16.77 -22.17
N TYR A 21 -10.94 17.68 -23.10
CA TYR A 21 -12.28 17.99 -23.59
C TYR A 21 -12.25 18.20 -25.10
N ARG A 22 -13.37 17.95 -25.77
CA ARG A 22 -13.49 18.13 -27.23
C ARG A 22 -14.15 19.46 -27.54
N VAL A 23 -13.58 20.18 -28.50
CA VAL A 23 -14.12 21.42 -29.04
C VAL A 23 -14.43 21.22 -30.51
N GLU A 24 -15.65 21.55 -30.92
CA GLU A 24 -16.04 21.58 -32.33
C GLU A 24 -15.41 22.79 -33.02
N GLN A 25 -14.80 22.57 -34.17
CA GLN A 25 -14.24 23.59 -35.03
C GLN A 25 -14.75 23.41 -36.45
N VAL A 26 -14.79 24.50 -37.21
CA VAL A 26 -15.19 24.51 -38.61
C VAL A 26 -13.97 24.81 -39.45
N ASN A 27 -13.69 23.97 -40.44
CA ASN A 27 -12.65 24.22 -41.42
C ASN A 27 -13.07 25.42 -42.25
N LYS A 28 -12.26 26.49 -42.24
CA LYS A 28 -12.59 27.74 -42.93
C LYS A 28 -12.55 27.62 -44.46
N GLU A 29 -11.87 26.60 -44.97
CA GLU A 29 -11.70 26.36 -46.41
C GLU A 29 -12.78 25.42 -46.96
N THR A 30 -13.12 24.35 -46.22
CA THR A 30 -14.09 23.33 -46.67
C THR A 30 -15.48 23.50 -46.06
N GLY A 31 -15.63 24.27 -44.99
CA GLY A 31 -16.87 24.40 -44.22
C GLY A 31 -17.20 23.18 -43.34
N GLU A 32 -16.35 22.15 -43.34
CA GLU A 32 -16.60 20.91 -42.60
C GLU A 32 -16.32 21.05 -41.10
N LYS A 33 -17.14 20.38 -40.29
CA LYS A 33 -16.98 20.32 -38.83
C LYS A 33 -15.99 19.23 -38.44
N TYR A 34 -15.06 19.55 -37.55
CA TYR A 34 -14.13 18.59 -36.95
C TYR A 34 -13.96 18.86 -35.45
N PHE A 35 -13.56 17.84 -34.70
CA PHE A 35 -13.34 17.95 -33.26
C PHE A 35 -11.85 18.02 -32.94
N VAL A 36 -11.48 18.96 -32.07
CA VAL A 36 -10.13 19.09 -31.53
C VAL A 36 -10.15 18.78 -30.04
N THR A 37 -9.23 17.93 -29.60
CA THR A 37 -9.00 17.70 -28.17
C THR A 37 -8.18 18.85 -27.59
N ARG A 38 -8.68 19.43 -26.51
CA ARG A 38 -8.02 20.47 -25.72
C ARG A 38 -7.89 20.00 -24.28
N TYR A 39 -7.00 20.65 -23.54
CA TYR A 39 -6.64 20.26 -22.18
C TYR A 39 -6.78 21.47 -21.26
N LYS A 40 -7.63 21.37 -20.24
CA LYS A 40 -7.78 22.43 -19.23
C LYS A 40 -7.00 22.01 -17.97
N PRO A 41 -6.28 22.94 -17.32
CA PRO A 41 -5.57 22.64 -16.08
C PRO A 41 -6.58 22.32 -14.97
N VAL A 42 -6.31 21.25 -14.23
CA VAL A 42 -7.11 20.79 -13.09
C VAL A 42 -6.17 20.27 -12.00
N SER A 43 -6.72 19.90 -10.85
CA SER A 43 -5.98 19.23 -9.79
C SER A 43 -6.67 17.94 -9.36
N TYR A 44 -5.88 16.99 -8.91
CA TYR A 44 -6.35 15.76 -8.27
C TYR A 44 -5.57 15.56 -6.96
N THR A 45 -6.11 14.75 -6.06
CA THR A 45 -5.47 14.51 -4.75
C THR A 45 -5.02 13.06 -4.67
N GLU A 46 -3.76 12.86 -4.35
CA GLU A 46 -3.20 11.56 -3.99
C GLU A 46 -3.26 11.38 -2.47
N HIS A 47 -3.61 10.18 -2.05
CA HIS A 47 -3.78 9.77 -0.65
C HIS A 47 -2.85 8.59 -0.38
N TYR A 48 -2.09 8.67 0.70
CA TYR A 48 -1.19 7.60 1.15
C TYR A 48 -1.40 7.33 2.64
N GLN A 49 -1.54 6.06 3.01
CA GLN A 49 -1.51 5.62 4.39
C GLN A 49 -0.80 4.28 4.47
N GLU A 50 -0.05 4.07 5.54
CA GLU A 50 0.72 2.85 5.80
C GLU A 50 0.52 2.48 7.26
N ASN A 51 0.05 1.27 7.51
CA ASN A 51 -0.08 0.72 8.86
C ASN A 51 0.93 -0.40 9.04
N LYS A 52 1.51 -0.45 10.23
CA LYS A 52 2.56 -1.39 10.56
C LYS A 52 2.35 -1.99 11.94
N ALA A 53 2.71 -3.25 12.08
CA ALA A 53 2.80 -3.94 13.35
C ALA A 53 4.15 -4.65 13.44
N ARG A 54 4.71 -4.70 14.65
CA ARG A 54 5.97 -5.41 14.91
C ARG A 54 5.86 -6.19 16.21
N ILE A 55 6.45 -7.38 16.21
CA ILE A 55 6.55 -8.23 17.40
C ILE A 55 7.98 -8.73 17.55
N ALA A 56 8.54 -8.57 18.76
CA ALA A 56 9.78 -9.18 19.17
C ALA A 56 9.55 -10.09 20.39
N VAL A 57 9.86 -11.38 20.22
CA VAL A 57 9.63 -12.40 21.25
C VAL A 57 10.95 -13.08 21.58
N ASN A 58 11.23 -13.17 22.88
CA ASN A 58 12.30 -13.99 23.43
C ASN A 58 11.65 -15.08 24.27
N TYR A 59 12.01 -16.35 24.06
CA TYR A 59 11.45 -17.46 24.80
C TYR A 59 12.51 -18.50 25.13
N ARG A 60 12.31 -19.20 26.25
CA ARG A 60 13.20 -20.25 26.73
C ARG A 60 12.39 -21.49 27.11
N LEU A 61 12.92 -22.66 26.80
CA LEU A 61 12.43 -23.95 27.29
C LEU A 61 13.33 -24.37 28.46
N ILE A 62 12.74 -24.72 29.59
CA ILE A 62 13.46 -25.05 30.82
C ILE A 62 12.98 -26.40 31.33
N SER A 63 13.93 -27.29 31.67
CA SER A 63 13.64 -28.54 32.37
C SER A 63 13.22 -28.21 33.81
N LEU A 64 12.01 -28.62 34.20
CA LEU A 64 11.55 -28.43 35.57
C LEU A 64 12.24 -29.37 36.56
N GLU A 65 12.78 -30.50 36.09
CA GLU A 65 13.46 -31.49 36.91
C GLU A 65 14.90 -31.05 37.25
N THR A 66 15.63 -30.52 36.27
CA THR A 66 17.05 -30.20 36.42
C THR A 66 17.33 -28.70 36.51
N GLY A 67 16.36 -27.85 36.17
CA GLY A 67 16.54 -26.40 36.04
C GLY A 67 17.34 -25.97 34.79
N GLU A 68 17.71 -26.92 33.92
CA GLU A 68 18.51 -26.65 32.72
C GLU A 68 17.69 -25.90 31.65
N VAL A 69 18.30 -24.88 31.02
CA VAL A 69 17.73 -24.23 29.83
C VAL A 69 17.98 -25.12 28.62
N LEU A 70 16.93 -25.80 28.17
CA LEU A 70 16.95 -26.71 27.03
C LEU A 70 17.04 -25.94 25.70
N MET A 71 16.41 -24.77 25.63
CA MET A 71 16.41 -23.93 24.43
C MET A 71 16.25 -22.47 24.82
N SER A 72 16.88 -21.56 24.07
CA SER A 72 16.62 -20.13 24.12
C SER A 72 16.59 -19.59 22.69
N LYS A 73 15.47 -19.01 22.27
CA LYS A 73 15.32 -18.45 20.93
C LYS A 73 14.69 -17.05 21.00
N SER A 74 15.01 -16.25 19.99
CA SER A 74 14.42 -14.96 19.76
C SER A 74 13.94 -14.86 18.32
N PHE A 75 12.88 -14.09 18.09
CA PHE A 75 12.51 -13.65 16.76
C PHE A 75 11.94 -12.25 16.80
N ASP A 76 12.09 -11.57 15.67
CA ASP A 76 11.60 -10.22 15.41
C ASP A 76 10.89 -10.26 14.05
N ARG A 77 9.63 -9.83 14.02
CA ARG A 77 8.78 -9.90 12.84
C ARG A 77 7.98 -8.63 12.69
N GLU A 78 7.74 -8.29 11.44
CA GLU A 78 7.06 -7.09 11.02
C GLU A 78 6.02 -7.45 9.95
N SER A 79 4.88 -6.79 10.03
CA SER A 79 3.81 -6.88 9.04
C SER A 79 3.33 -5.47 8.74
N GLU A 80 3.22 -5.15 7.47
CA GLU A 80 2.80 -3.85 6.99
C GLU A 80 1.71 -3.99 5.93
N ASP A 81 0.88 -2.98 5.83
CA ASP A 81 -0.07 -2.81 4.74
C ASP A 81 -0.18 -1.33 4.41
N HIS A 82 -0.42 -1.01 3.14
CA HIS A 82 -0.52 0.38 2.69
C HIS A 82 -1.61 0.56 1.66
N MET A 83 -2.17 1.76 1.61
CA MET A 83 -3.02 2.22 0.54
C MET A 83 -2.42 3.44 -0.13
N TYR A 84 -2.45 3.46 -1.47
CA TYR A 84 -2.03 4.60 -2.28
C TYR A 84 -3.00 4.77 -3.45
N TYR A 85 -3.79 5.84 -3.43
CA TYR A 85 -4.83 6.08 -4.42
C TYR A 85 -4.99 7.56 -4.76
N ALA A 86 -5.63 7.83 -5.89
CA ALA A 86 -5.95 9.19 -6.35
C ALA A 86 -7.47 9.43 -6.35
N THR A 87 -7.86 10.67 -6.03
CA THR A 87 -9.23 11.17 -6.15
C THR A 87 -9.28 12.35 -7.08
N TYR A 88 -10.24 12.33 -8.00
CA TYR A 88 -10.54 13.43 -8.91
C TYR A 88 -12.05 13.53 -9.09
N THR A 89 -12.58 14.75 -8.96
CA THR A 89 -14.03 15.01 -9.00
C THR A 89 -14.58 15.22 -10.41
N GLY A 90 -13.72 15.48 -11.39
CA GLY A 90 -14.09 15.63 -12.79
C GLY A 90 -14.13 14.29 -13.54
N ASN A 91 -13.92 14.34 -14.86
CA ASN A 91 -13.91 13.15 -15.69
C ASN A 91 -12.58 12.39 -15.56
N ARG A 92 -12.60 11.31 -14.77
CA ARG A 92 -11.46 10.42 -14.49
C ARG A 92 -10.85 9.80 -15.75
N ASP A 93 -11.64 9.49 -16.77
CA ASP A 93 -11.14 8.87 -18.01
C ASP A 93 -10.40 9.86 -18.92
N ALA A 94 -10.74 11.13 -18.75
CA ALA A 94 -10.16 12.27 -19.45
C ALA A 94 -9.06 12.97 -18.65
N LEU A 95 -8.71 12.49 -17.45
CA LEU A 95 -7.64 13.05 -16.64
C LEU A 95 -6.27 12.58 -17.15
N TYR A 96 -5.34 13.54 -17.23
CA TYR A 96 -3.94 13.33 -17.57
C TYR A 96 -3.05 13.94 -16.48
N PRO A 97 -1.91 13.30 -16.16
CA PRO A 97 -0.93 13.91 -15.28
C PRO A 97 -0.29 15.13 -15.95
N SER A 98 0.30 16.01 -15.14
CA SER A 98 1.04 17.17 -15.65
C SER A 98 2.54 16.83 -15.80
N LEU A 99 3.12 17.20 -16.93
CA LEU A 99 4.57 17.19 -17.17
C LEU A 99 5.00 18.57 -17.70
N ASN A 100 5.90 19.23 -16.98
CA ASN A 100 6.42 20.56 -17.35
C ASN A 100 5.34 21.61 -17.67
N GLY A 101 4.22 21.58 -16.94
CA GLY A 101 3.11 22.54 -17.12
C GLY A 101 2.17 22.24 -18.30
N ALA A 102 2.28 21.06 -18.91
CA ALA A 102 1.38 20.58 -19.96
C ALA A 102 0.81 19.20 -19.64
N ALA A 103 -0.22 18.77 -20.36
CA ALA A 103 -0.77 17.42 -20.26
C ALA A 103 0.27 16.40 -20.72
N ASP A 104 0.61 15.45 -19.85
CA ASP A 104 1.47 14.32 -20.18
C ASP A 104 0.66 13.26 -20.92
N LEU A 105 0.92 13.14 -22.23
CA LEU A 105 0.22 12.20 -23.11
C LEU A 105 0.85 10.80 -23.14
N SER A 106 1.89 10.55 -22.33
CA SER A 106 2.55 9.25 -22.31
C SER A 106 1.61 8.17 -21.76
N ASN A 107 1.56 7.03 -22.45
CA ASN A 107 0.68 5.92 -22.08
C ASN A 107 1.02 5.34 -20.70
N ASN A 108 2.31 5.29 -20.34
CA ASN A 108 2.75 4.75 -19.05
C ASN A 108 2.24 5.60 -17.89
N ARG A 109 2.47 6.93 -17.92
CA ARG A 109 2.02 7.84 -16.86
C ARG A 109 0.50 7.90 -16.75
N ARG A 110 -0.19 7.81 -17.89
CA ARG A 110 -1.65 7.70 -17.93
C ARG A 110 -2.12 6.38 -17.31
N GLY A 111 -1.41 5.28 -17.55
CA GLY A 111 -1.63 3.98 -16.92
C GLY A 111 -1.46 4.04 -15.42
N ASP A 112 -0.34 4.61 -14.95
CA ASP A 112 -0.05 4.79 -13.52
C ASP A 112 -1.14 5.59 -12.82
N LEU A 113 -1.54 6.73 -13.39
CA LEU A 113 -2.63 7.55 -12.85
C LEU A 113 -3.96 6.79 -12.81
N ARG A 114 -4.27 6.00 -13.85
CA ARG A 114 -5.48 5.15 -13.85
C ARG A 114 -5.41 4.07 -12.78
N ASN A 115 -4.24 3.48 -12.56
CA ASN A 115 -4.05 2.51 -11.48
C ASN A 115 -4.31 3.18 -10.13
N LEU A 116 -3.78 4.38 -9.89
CA LEU A 116 -4.05 5.14 -8.66
C LEU A 116 -5.51 5.51 -8.50
N LEU A 117 -6.19 5.94 -9.56
CA LEU A 117 -7.61 6.27 -9.51
C LEU A 117 -8.46 5.04 -9.13
N ASN A 118 -8.03 3.84 -9.54
CA ASN A 118 -8.75 2.58 -9.29
C ASN A 118 -8.22 1.79 -8.08
N ALA A 119 -7.17 2.27 -7.43
CA ALA A 119 -6.55 1.58 -6.31
C ALA A 119 -7.51 1.46 -5.11
N PRO A 120 -7.39 0.39 -4.31
CA PRO A 120 -8.14 0.23 -3.07
C PRO A 120 -7.94 1.42 -2.12
N ARG A 121 -8.97 1.71 -1.32
CA ARG A 121 -9.01 2.83 -0.36
C ARG A 121 -9.04 2.36 1.09
N GLU A 122 -8.68 1.11 1.30
CA GLU A 122 -8.69 0.47 2.60
C GLU A 122 -7.28 -0.04 2.88
N VAL A 123 -6.89 0.07 4.14
CA VAL A 123 -5.65 -0.49 4.68
C VAL A 123 -6.04 -1.32 5.89
N LYS A 124 -5.41 -2.48 6.06
CA LYS A 124 -5.60 -3.31 7.25
C LYS A 124 -5.31 -2.49 8.50
N SER A 125 -6.12 -2.69 9.54
CA SER A 125 -5.84 -2.09 10.84
C SER A 125 -4.55 -2.65 11.43
N SER A 126 -3.85 -1.85 12.24
CA SER A 126 -2.67 -2.30 13.00
C SER A 126 -2.98 -3.51 13.89
N ALA A 127 -4.20 -3.59 14.44
CA ALA A 127 -4.67 -4.72 15.24
C ALA A 127 -4.82 -6.01 14.41
N THR A 128 -5.31 -5.91 13.17
CA THR A 128 -5.37 -7.04 12.23
C THR A 128 -3.96 -7.54 11.89
N LEU A 129 -3.04 -6.63 11.54
CA LEU A 129 -1.64 -6.94 11.26
C LEU A 129 -0.96 -7.60 12.48
N GLY A 130 -1.24 -7.07 13.66
CA GLY A 130 -0.79 -7.62 14.93
C GLY A 130 -1.27 -9.03 15.20
N SER A 131 -2.56 -9.29 14.99
CA SER A 131 -3.15 -10.61 15.16
C SER A 131 -2.54 -11.63 14.20
N GLU A 132 -2.27 -11.22 12.96
CA GLU A 132 -1.56 -12.04 11.97
C GLU A 132 -0.14 -12.38 12.44
N LEU A 133 0.62 -11.40 12.97
CA LEU A 133 1.96 -11.60 13.51
C LEU A 133 2.00 -12.53 14.73
N VAL A 134 1.07 -12.36 15.68
CA VAL A 134 0.99 -13.23 16.86
C VAL A 134 0.73 -14.67 16.41
N ARG A 135 -0.23 -14.88 15.51
CA ARG A 135 -0.53 -16.21 14.96
C ARG A 135 0.69 -16.85 14.29
N GLN A 136 1.41 -16.09 13.45
CA GLN A 136 2.64 -16.56 12.80
C GLN A 136 3.73 -16.89 13.82
N GLY A 137 3.93 -16.03 14.82
CA GLY A 137 4.90 -16.22 15.90
C GLY A 137 4.62 -17.48 16.72
N THR A 138 3.36 -17.71 17.10
CA THR A 138 2.95 -18.91 17.84
C THR A 138 3.19 -20.19 17.05
N VAL A 139 2.87 -20.21 15.75
CA VAL A 139 3.14 -21.37 14.89
C VAL A 139 4.65 -21.64 14.80
N GLN A 140 5.47 -20.60 14.65
CA GLN A 140 6.93 -20.73 14.60
C GLN A 140 7.50 -21.24 15.94
N MET A 141 7.01 -20.73 17.07
CA MET A 141 7.41 -21.19 18.40
C MET A 141 7.04 -22.65 18.63
N ALA A 142 5.81 -23.04 18.31
CA ALA A 142 5.34 -24.42 18.48
C ALA A 142 6.18 -25.40 17.66
N ALA A 143 6.49 -25.05 16.40
CA ALA A 143 7.36 -25.85 15.55
C ALA A 143 8.79 -25.97 16.13
N ALA A 144 9.35 -24.86 16.62
CA ALA A 144 10.68 -24.85 17.22
C ALA A 144 10.76 -25.68 18.52
N ILE A 145 9.72 -25.62 19.35
CA ILE A 145 9.60 -26.43 20.57
C ILE A 145 9.45 -27.91 20.20
N GLN A 146 8.57 -28.24 19.24
CA GLN A 146 8.35 -29.63 18.82
C GLN A 146 9.62 -30.26 18.25
N GLN A 147 10.38 -29.50 17.46
CA GLN A 147 11.65 -29.96 16.94
C GLN A 147 12.65 -30.27 18.07
N GLU A 148 12.83 -29.35 19.02
CA GLU A 148 13.73 -29.55 20.16
C GLU A 148 13.33 -30.77 21.01
N LEU A 149 12.02 -30.98 21.20
CA LEU A 149 11.52 -32.15 21.93
C LEU A 149 11.77 -33.45 21.17
N ASN A 150 11.55 -33.48 19.85
CA ASN A 150 11.80 -34.68 19.03
C ASN A 150 13.28 -35.03 18.94
N GLU A 151 14.19 -34.06 19.00
CA GLU A 151 15.64 -34.32 19.01
C GLU A 151 16.12 -34.92 20.34
N ARG A 152 15.33 -34.78 21.42
CA ARG A 152 15.69 -35.22 22.78
C ARG A 152 14.90 -36.41 23.28
N LEU A 153 13.75 -36.71 22.69
CA LEU A 153 12.94 -37.89 22.99
C LEU A 153 13.30 -39.02 22.00
N PRO A 154 13.63 -40.23 22.46
CA PRO A 154 13.91 -41.38 21.60
C PRO A 154 12.69 -41.88 20.82
#